data_AF-A0A0B2QSV1-F1
#
_entry.id   AF-A0A0B2QSV1-F1
#
_cell.length_a   1.000
_cell.length_b   1.000
_cell.length_c   1.000
_cell.angle_alpha   90.00
_cell.angle_beta   90.00
_cell.angle_gamma   90.00
#
_symmetry.space_group_name_H-M   'P 1'
#
loop_
_entity.id
_entity.type
_entity.pdbx_description
1 polymer ?
#
loop_
_entity_poly.entity_id
_entity_poly.type
_entity_poly.pdbx_seq_one_letter_code
_entity_poly.pdbx_strand_id
1 'polypeptide(L)'
;QSLNIYSSYYMHPSESPTTTLVSPQLDPKNYSSWSKSMLITLTAKNKVKFVNGSISKLAATRALFSAWKICNNMVVSWLVHSVSTSIRQIILWMDNAVDIW
;
A
#
# COMPACT_ATOMS: atom_id res chain seq x y z
N GLN A 1 14.33 15.17 11.97
CA GLN A 1 13.02 15.85 11.91
C GLN A 1 11.95 14.76 11.90
N SER A 2 11.14 14.67 12.96
CA SER A 2 10.04 13.69 13.00
C SER A 2 9.01 14.05 11.94
N LEU A 3 8.55 13.06 11.17
CA LEU A 3 7.48 13.27 10.20
C LEU A 3 6.19 13.60 10.96
N ASN A 4 5.46 14.61 10.49
CA ASN A 4 4.12 14.91 10.97
C ASN A 4 3.24 13.65 10.86
N ILE A 5 2.52 13.27 11.93
CA ILE A 5 1.65 12.08 11.97
C ILE A 5 0.53 12.10 10.92
N TYR A 6 0.16 13.29 10.42
CA TYR A 6 -0.79 13.47 9.33
C TYR A 6 -0.15 13.40 7.94
N SER A 7 1.18 13.25 7.87
CA SER A 7 1.89 13.05 6.61
C SER A 7 1.59 11.66 6.05
N SER A 8 1.32 11.57 4.76
CA SER A 8 1.18 10.27 4.08
C SER A 8 2.50 9.46 4.09
N TYR A 9 3.64 10.11 4.40
CA TYR A 9 4.95 9.48 4.57
C TYR A 9 5.24 8.96 5.97
N TYR A 10 4.36 9.21 6.95
CA TYR A 10 4.52 8.71 8.31
C TYR A 10 4.08 7.25 8.41
N MET A 11 4.88 6.40 9.04
CA MET A 11 4.54 5.00 9.35
C MET A 11 4.35 4.85 10.84
N HIS A 12 3.21 4.31 11.26
CA HIS A 12 2.93 4.14 12.69
C HIS A 12 3.69 2.90 13.21
N PRO A 13 4.32 2.94 14.41
CA PRO A 13 5.15 1.83 14.90
C PRO A 13 4.45 0.49 15.05
N SER A 14 3.11 0.48 15.17
CA SER A 14 2.32 -0.76 15.25
C SER A 14 2.00 -1.39 13.89
N GLU A 15 2.37 -0.75 12.78
CA GLU A 15 2.10 -1.27 11.45
C GLU A 15 3.09 -2.39 11.10
N SER A 16 2.58 -3.53 10.64
CA SER A 16 3.40 -4.66 10.18
C SER A 16 3.20 -4.92 8.68
N PRO A 17 4.27 -5.22 7.93
CA PRO A 17 4.17 -5.55 6.50
C PRO A 17 3.39 -6.86 6.26
N THR A 18 3.34 -7.78 7.23
CA THR A 18 2.67 -9.08 7.07
C THR A 18 1.18 -9.05 7.40
N THR A 19 0.64 -7.90 7.82
CA THR A 19 -0.77 -7.76 8.16
C THR A 19 -1.65 -7.87 6.90
N THR A 20 -2.58 -8.81 6.92
CA THR A 20 -3.69 -8.85 5.95
C THR A 20 -4.70 -7.75 6.30
N LEU A 21 -4.87 -6.77 5.42
CA LEU A 21 -5.71 -5.59 5.71
C LEU A 21 -7.21 -5.82 5.48
N VAL A 22 -7.56 -6.76 4.59
CA VAL A 22 -8.96 -7.03 4.23
C VAL A 22 -9.20 -8.54 4.11
N SER A 23 -10.40 -8.95 4.50
CA SER A 23 -10.91 -10.31 4.37
C SER A 23 -12.34 -10.26 3.79
N PRO A 24 -12.70 -11.10 2.81
CA PRO A 24 -11.87 -12.11 2.16
C PRO A 24 -10.74 -11.49 1.30
N GLN A 25 -9.69 -12.27 1.05
CA GLN A 25 -8.63 -11.88 0.10
C GLN A 25 -9.19 -11.76 -1.33
N LEU A 26 -8.54 -10.95 -2.17
CA LEU A 26 -8.95 -10.76 -3.56
C LEU A 26 -8.93 -12.08 -4.32
N ASP A 27 -10.03 -12.37 -4.98
CA ASP A 27 -10.18 -13.45 -5.95
C ASP A 27 -10.87 -12.90 -7.23
N PRO A 28 -10.95 -13.70 -8.31
CA PRO A 28 -11.56 -13.24 -9.56
C PRO A 28 -13.05 -12.86 -9.47
N LYS A 29 -13.74 -13.16 -8.36
CA LYS A 29 -15.18 -12.99 -8.19
C LYS A 29 -15.55 -11.83 -7.27
N ASN A 30 -14.61 -11.30 -6.48
CA ASN A 30 -14.91 -10.36 -5.39
C ASN A 30 -14.24 -8.97 -5.51
N TYR A 31 -13.69 -8.61 -6.67
CA TYR A 31 -12.95 -7.35 -6.85
C TYR A 31 -13.70 -6.10 -6.36
N SER A 32 -15.00 -5.97 -6.62
CA SER A 32 -15.76 -4.78 -6.22
C SER A 32 -15.85 -4.60 -4.70
N SER A 33 -16.11 -5.67 -3.95
CA SER A 33 -16.19 -5.60 -2.49
C SER A 33 -14.80 -5.50 -1.85
N TRP A 34 -13.82 -6.20 -2.41
CA TRP A 34 -12.42 -6.15 -1.97
C TRP A 34 -11.82 -4.75 -2.16
N SER A 35 -11.94 -4.16 -3.36
CA SER A 35 -11.37 -2.85 -3.68
C SER A 35 -11.97 -1.75 -2.80
N LYS A 36 -13.29 -1.76 -2.59
CA LYS A 36 -13.96 -0.83 -1.67
C LYS A 36 -13.43 -0.95 -0.24
N SER A 37 -13.30 -2.18 0.27
CA SER A 37 -12.79 -2.43 1.62
C SER A 37 -11.33 -1.99 1.75
N MET A 38 -10.51 -2.28 0.75
CA MET A 38 -9.09 -1.93 0.74
C MET A 38 -8.88 -0.41 0.67
N LEU A 39 -9.66 0.30 -0.15
CA LEU A 39 -9.63 1.77 -0.20
C LEU A 39 -10.02 2.40 1.14
N ILE A 40 -11.05 1.87 1.82
CA ILE A 40 -11.45 2.36 3.15
C ILE A 40 -10.31 2.17 4.15
N THR A 41 -9.72 0.97 4.22
CA THR A 41 -8.64 0.67 5.16
C THR A 41 -7.39 1.51 4.87
N LEU A 42 -7.00 1.65 3.60
CA LEU A 42 -5.86 2.51 3.20
C LEU A 42 -6.13 3.99 3.49
N THR A 43 -7.37 4.46 3.35
CA THR A 43 -7.74 5.84 3.69
C THR A 43 -7.63 6.08 5.19
N ALA A 44 -8.14 5.16 6.02
CA ALA A 44 -8.00 5.23 7.48
C ALA A 44 -6.52 5.25 7.94
N LYS A 45 -5.64 4.63 7.16
CA LYS A 45 -4.18 4.62 7.39
C LYS A 45 -3.42 5.77 6.71
N ASN A 46 -4.10 6.67 6.00
CA ASN A 46 -3.49 7.75 5.21
C ASN A 46 -2.52 7.26 4.12
N LYS A 47 -2.80 6.09 3.52
CA LYS A 47 -2.00 5.44 2.46
C LYS A 47 -2.69 5.32 1.11
N VAL A 48 -3.94 5.76 0.98
CA VAL A 48 -4.70 5.71 -0.29
C VAL A 48 -3.97 6.42 -1.45
N LYS A 49 -3.17 7.44 -1.14
CA LYS A 49 -2.41 8.20 -2.13
C LYS A 49 -1.31 7.41 -2.86
N PHE A 50 -0.89 6.27 -2.31
CA PHE A 50 0.10 5.37 -2.93
C PHE A 50 -0.52 4.45 -3.98
N VAL A 51 -1.83 4.20 -3.93
CA VAL A 51 -2.52 3.32 -4.90
C VAL A 51 -3.28 4.10 -5.97
N ASN A 52 -3.72 5.33 -5.68
CA ASN A 52 -4.46 6.15 -6.65
C ASN A 52 -3.56 7.09 -7.48
N GLY A 53 -2.24 6.99 -7.35
CA GLY A 53 -1.28 7.83 -8.08
C GLY A 53 -1.17 9.30 -7.62
N SER A 54 -1.89 9.72 -6.57
CA SER A 54 -1.84 11.10 -6.08
C SER A 54 -0.45 11.49 -5.54
N ILE A 55 0.35 10.52 -5.11
CA ILE A 55 1.76 10.71 -4.77
C ILE A 55 2.62 9.97 -5.80
N SER A 56 3.27 10.73 -6.65
CA SER A 56 4.23 10.20 -7.61
C SER A 56 5.51 9.73 -6.93
N LYS A 57 6.22 8.80 -7.57
CA LYS A 57 7.58 8.43 -7.20
C LYS A 57 8.47 9.68 -7.13
N LEU A 58 9.08 9.90 -5.96
CA LEU A 58 10.00 11.02 -5.77
C LEU A 58 11.36 10.72 -6.42
N ALA A 59 12.04 11.76 -6.90
CA ALA A 59 13.43 11.63 -7.31
C ALA A 59 14.30 11.24 -6.10
N ALA A 60 15.30 10.37 -6.32
CA ALA A 60 16.18 9.85 -5.27
C ALA A 60 16.96 10.95 -4.51
N THR A 61 17.12 12.12 -5.12
CA THR A 61 17.78 13.29 -4.53
C THR A 61 16.93 14.04 -3.51
N ARG A 62 15.63 13.73 -3.40
CA ARG A 62 14.74 14.43 -2.45
C ARG A 62 14.87 13.83 -1.05
N ALA A 63 14.92 14.68 -0.03
CA ALA A 63 15.00 14.28 1.37
C ALA A 63 13.89 13.29 1.80
N LEU A 64 12.70 13.36 1.19
CA LEU A 64 11.57 12.48 1.50
C LEU A 64 11.56 11.16 0.72
N PHE A 65 12.52 10.90 -0.16
CA PHE A 65 12.56 9.69 -0.98
C PHE A 65 12.58 8.41 -0.14
N SER A 66 13.40 8.38 0.92
CA SER A 66 13.47 7.22 1.83
C SER A 66 12.13 6.94 2.50
N ALA A 67 11.46 7.98 3.01
CA ALA A 67 10.15 7.85 3.64
C ALA A 67 9.06 7.42 2.65
N TRP A 68 9.09 7.95 1.41
CA TRP A 68 8.24 7.49 0.32
C TRP A 68 8.46 6.00 0.03
N LYS A 69 9.73 5.56 -0.09
CA LYS A 69 10.07 4.16 -0.41
C LYS A 69 9.60 3.19 0.67
N ILE A 70 9.81 3.55 1.94
CA ILE A 70 9.33 2.75 3.09
C ILE A 70 7.80 2.61 3.05
N CYS A 71 7.08 3.72 2.85
CA CYS A 71 5.62 3.69 2.78
C CYS A 71 5.10 2.91 1.57
N ASN A 72 5.69 3.11 0.39
CA ASN A 72 5.34 2.36 -0.83
C ASN A 72 5.50 0.86 -0.60
N ASN A 73 6.65 0.42 -0.08
CA ASN A 73 6.92 -1.00 0.16
C ASN A 73 5.97 -1.61 1.20
N MET A 74 5.52 -0.82 2.18
CA MET A 74 4.50 -1.25 3.12
C MET A 74 3.16 -1.52 2.44
N VAL A 75 2.72 -0.61 1.58
CA VAL A 75 1.46 -0.76 0.83
C VAL A 75 1.56 -1.93 -0.15
N VAL A 76 2.69 -2.10 -0.83
CA VAL A 76 2.99 -3.29 -1.65
C VAL A 76 2.82 -4.56 -0.82
N SER A 77 3.44 -4.62 0.36
CA SER A 77 3.33 -5.80 1.23
C SER A 77 1.88 -6.07 1.64
N TRP A 78 1.12 -5.05 2.00
CA TRP A 78 -0.31 -5.21 2.33
C TRP A 78 -1.15 -5.67 1.16
N LEU A 79 -0.91 -5.17 -0.05
CA LEU A 79 -1.58 -5.65 -1.27
C LEU A 79 -1.25 -7.12 -1.50
N VAL A 80 0.03 -7.49 -1.47
CA VAL A 80 0.51 -8.86 -1.62
C VAL A 80 -0.08 -9.82 -0.57
N HIS A 81 -0.35 -9.37 0.66
CA HIS A 81 -0.99 -10.19 1.71
C HIS A 81 -2.52 -10.17 1.66
N SER A 82 -3.12 -9.26 0.91
CA SER A 82 -4.58 -9.10 0.79
C SER A 82 -5.17 -9.73 -0.47
N VAL A 83 -4.35 -10.42 -1.28
CA VAL A 83 -4.80 -11.14 -2.47
C VAL A 83 -4.62 -12.65 -2.32
N SER A 84 -5.40 -13.42 -3.08
CA SER A 84 -5.24 -14.88 -3.15
C SER A 84 -3.88 -15.28 -3.73
N THR A 85 -3.45 -16.51 -3.44
CA THR A 85 -2.14 -17.04 -3.88
C THR A 85 -1.92 -16.95 -5.39
N SER A 86 -2.96 -17.19 -6.20
CA SER A 86 -2.87 -17.11 -7.66
C SER A 86 -2.57 -15.69 -8.16
N ILE A 87 -3.19 -14.67 -7.56
CA ILE A 87 -2.94 -13.27 -7.89
C ILE A 87 -1.57 -12.83 -7.34
N ARG A 88 -1.22 -13.25 -6.12
CA ARG A 88 0.07 -12.95 -5.48
C ARG A 88 1.25 -13.27 -6.39
N GLN A 89 1.23 -14.43 -7.07
CA GLN A 89 2.33 -14.84 -7.96
C GLN A 89 2.53 -13.90 -9.16
N ILE A 90 1.47 -13.22 -9.59
CA ILE A 90 1.49 -12.29 -10.72
C ILE A 90 2.09 -10.95 -10.30
N ILE A 91 1.74 -10.46 -9.10
CA ILE A 91 2.10 -9.12 -8.63
C ILE A 91 3.39 -9.06 -7.81
N LEU A 92 3.97 -10.21 -7.43
CA LEU A 92 5.12 -10.28 -6.50
C LEU A 92 6.35 -9.48 -6.97
N TRP A 93 6.51 -9.32 -8.28
CA TRP A 93 7.66 -8.67 -8.91
C TRP A 93 7.49 -7.16 -9.11
N MET A 94 6.34 -6.61 -8.71
CA MET A 94 6.01 -5.20 -8.93
C MET A 94 6.50 -4.36 -7.75
N ASP A 95 7.24 -3.29 -8.06
CA ASP A 95 7.88 -2.45 -7.04
C ASP A 95 6.98 -1.36 -6.47
N ASN A 96 5.99 -0.88 -7.23
CA ASN A 96 5.15 0.25 -6.81
C ASN A 96 3.72 -0.17 -6.53
N ALA A 97 3.17 0.33 -5.43
CA ALA A 97 1.80 0.03 -5.02
C ALA A 97 0.76 0.47 -6.06
N VAL A 98 1.01 1.57 -6.78
CA VAL A 98 0.14 2.08 -7.85
C VAL A 98 0.10 1.15 -9.06
N ASP A 99 1.17 0.40 -9.32
CA ASP A 99 1.21 -0.54 -10.45
C ASP A 99 0.48 -1.85 -10.09
N ILE A 100 0.54 -2.26 -8.82
CA ILE A 100 -0.16 -3.45 -8.31
C ILE A 100 -1.68 -3.24 -8.22
N TRP A 101 -2.10 -2.02 -7.87
CA TRP A 101 -3.49 -1.64 -7.65
C TRP A 101 -4.31 -1.67 -8.95
#